data_AF-A0A3G9JF89-F1
#
_entry.id   AF-A0A3G9JF89-F1
#
_cell.length_a   1.000
_cell.length_b   1.000
_cell.length_c   1.000
_cell.angle_alpha   90.00
_cell.angle_beta   90.00
_cell.angle_gamma   90.00
#
_symmetry.space_group_name_H-M   'P 1'
#
loop_
_entity.id
_entity.type
_entity.pdbx_description
1 polymer ?
#
loop_
_entity_poly.entity_id
_entity_poly.type
_entity_poly.pdbx_seq_one_letter_code
_entity_poly.pdbx_strand_id
1 'polypeptide(L)'
;MAISFTKSIISRLNRELADIQSQSTNEKNKKEKALAKINQLQRDIKLSSSPSDLSSKMSRINKLNEEIKTINRVQADLSKQFVTKTAALKQQLAKDKPSNHIE
;
A
#
# COMPACT_ATOMS: atom_id res chain seq x y z
N MET A 1 -7.57 -16.45 30.14
CA MET A 1 -6.30 -15.97 29.55
C MET A 1 -5.88 -14.73 30.31
N ALA A 2 -4.63 -14.59 30.74
CA ALA A 2 -4.20 -13.42 31.52
C ALA A 2 -4.45 -12.14 30.70
N ILE A 3 -5.05 -11.12 31.33
CA ILE A 3 -5.42 -9.83 30.72
C ILE A 3 -4.22 -9.17 30.00
N SER A 4 -2.99 -9.44 30.45
CA SER A 4 -1.74 -8.96 29.82
C SER A 4 -1.52 -9.51 28.40
N PHE A 5 -1.89 -10.76 28.14
CA PHE A 5 -1.68 -11.42 26.85
C PHE A 5 -2.58 -10.83 25.77
N THR A 6 -3.86 -10.61 26.08
CA THR A 6 -4.82 -9.96 25.17
C THR A 6 -4.36 -8.54 24.79
N LYS A 7 -3.91 -7.74 25.77
CA LYS A 7 -3.38 -6.39 25.53
C LYS A 7 -2.14 -6.40 24.63
N SER A 8 -1.25 -7.38 24.79
CA SER A 8 -0.06 -7.52 23.94
C SER A 8 -0.41 -7.81 22.48
N ILE A 9 -1.42 -8.64 22.24
CA ILE A 9 -1.91 -8.98 20.88
C ILE A 9 -2.54 -7.75 20.22
N ILE A 10 -3.39 -7.02 20.95
CA ILE A 10 -4.02 -5.79 20.45
C ILE A 10 -2.96 -4.75 20.08
N SER A 11 -1.97 -4.53 20.95
CA SER A 11 -0.87 -3.60 20.68
C SER A 11 -0.07 -3.99 19.43
N ARG A 12 0.26 -5.27 19.28
CA ARG A 12 0.93 -5.80 18.09
C ARG A 12 0.11 -5.57 16.82
N LEU A 13 -1.18 -5.90 16.83
CA LEU A 13 -2.07 -5.73 15.68
C LEU A 13 -2.20 -4.26 15.27
N ASN A 14 -2.29 -3.33 16.24
CA ASN A 14 -2.30 -1.90 15.95
C ASN A 14 -1.00 -1.42 15.30
N ARG A 15 0.15 -1.90 15.79
CA ARG A 15 1.45 -1.58 15.17
C ARG A 15 1.54 -2.11 13.75
N GLU A 16 1.17 -3.36 13.52
CA GLU A 16 1.17 -3.96 12.19
C GLU A 16 0.22 -3.22 11.22
N LEU A 17 -0.93 -2.74 11.69
CA LEU A 17 -1.85 -1.92 10.88
C LEU A 17 -1.24 -0.55 10.52
N ALA A 18 -0.58 0.11 11.48
CA ALA A 18 0.12 1.37 11.23
C ALA A 18 1.26 1.19 10.22
N ASP A 19 2.02 0.11 10.33
CA ASP A 19 3.10 -0.23 9.39
C ASP A 19 2.55 -0.48 7.97
N ILE A 20 1.45 -1.24 7.83
CA ILE A 20 0.79 -1.46 6.53
C ILE A 20 0.29 -0.14 5.92
N GLN A 21 -0.27 0.74 6.74
CA GLN A 21 -0.76 2.04 6.27
C GLN A 21 0.40 2.93 5.78
N SER A 22 1.53 2.93 6.51
CA SER A 22 2.74 3.64 6.10
C SER A 22 3.31 3.09 4.78
N GLN A 23 3.38 1.76 4.63
CA GLN A 23 3.80 1.11 3.39
C GLN A 23 2.88 1.45 2.22
N SER A 24 1.57 1.43 2.43
CA SER A 24 0.58 1.78 1.40
C SER A 24 0.75 3.22 0.90
N THR A 25 0.98 4.16 1.81
CA THR A 25 1.28 5.57 1.47
C THR A 25 2.59 5.69 0.68
N ASN A 26 3.64 4.98 1.08
CA ASN A 26 4.91 4.98 0.36
C ASN A 26 4.77 4.45 -1.08
N GLU A 27 4.05 3.35 -1.27
CA GLU A 27 3.77 2.80 -2.59
C GLU A 27 2.91 3.75 -3.44
N LYS A 28 1.95 4.45 -2.83
CA LYS A 28 1.17 5.50 -3.50
C LYS A 28 2.07 6.64 -3.99
N ASN A 29 2.98 7.12 -3.14
CA ASN A 29 3.92 8.18 -3.49
C ASN A 29 4.87 7.75 -4.63
N LYS A 30 5.32 6.49 -4.66
CA LYS A 30 6.12 5.94 -5.78
C LYS A 30 5.33 5.96 -7.08
N LYS A 31 4.07 5.53 -7.04
CA LYS A 31 3.17 5.55 -8.21
C LYS A 31 2.96 6.96 -8.75
N GLU A 32 2.72 7.94 -7.87
CA GLU A 32 2.55 9.34 -8.27
C GLU A 32 3.81 9.89 -8.96
N LYS A 33 5.00 9.59 -8.42
CA LYS A 33 6.28 9.98 -9.05
C LYS A 33 6.47 9.31 -10.42
N ALA A 34 6.15 8.02 -10.54
CA ALA A 34 6.23 7.30 -11.81
C ALA A 34 5.27 7.89 -12.86
N LEU A 35 4.02 8.20 -12.48
CA LEU A 35 3.03 8.85 -13.33
C LEU A 35 3.46 10.24 -13.77
N ALA A 36 3.98 11.06 -12.85
CA ALA A 36 4.52 12.37 -13.16
C ALA A 36 5.67 12.27 -14.19
N LYS A 37 6.54 11.28 -14.05
CA LYS A 37 7.63 11.07 -15.00
C LYS A 37 7.15 10.60 -16.37
N ILE A 38 6.15 9.72 -16.43
CA ILE A 38 5.49 9.33 -17.69
C ILE A 38 4.90 10.56 -18.38
N ASN A 39 4.16 11.39 -17.65
CA ASN A 39 3.55 12.61 -18.20
C ASN A 39 4.60 13.57 -18.76
N GLN A 40 5.75 13.72 -18.07
CA GLN A 40 6.87 14.50 -18.58
C GLN A 40 7.41 13.90 -19.88
N LEU A 41 7.74 12.60 -19.89
CA LEU A 41 8.28 11.92 -21.07
C LEU A 41 7.33 11.98 -22.26
N GLN A 42 6.01 11.90 -22.03
CA GLN A 42 5.01 12.05 -23.09
C GLN A 42 5.00 13.44 -23.70
N ARG A 43 5.25 14.50 -22.90
CA ARG A 43 5.42 15.86 -23.43
C ARG A 43 6.73 15.97 -24.21
N ASP A 44 7.81 15.43 -23.68
CA ASP A 44 9.13 15.47 -24.32
C ASP A 44 9.16 14.69 -25.64
N ILE A 45 8.36 13.63 -25.77
CA ILE A 45 8.17 12.88 -27.01
C ILE A 45 7.54 13.76 -28.10
N LYS A 46 6.54 14.58 -27.76
CA LYS A 46 5.88 15.48 -28.73
C LYS A 46 6.82 16.54 -29.30
N LEU A 47 7.89 16.86 -28.56
CA LEU A 47 8.92 17.83 -28.95
C LEU A 47 10.16 17.16 -29.57
N SER A 48 10.20 15.82 -29.61
CA SER A 48 11.36 15.04 -30.03
C SER A 48 11.37 14.88 -31.54
N SER A 49 12.47 15.27 -32.20
CA SER A 49 12.65 15.13 -33.65
C SER A 49 13.54 13.95 -34.06
N SER A 50 14.26 13.33 -33.10
CA SER A 50 15.15 12.20 -33.36
C SER A 50 14.47 10.84 -33.09
N PRO A 51 14.54 9.87 -34.03
CA PRO A 51 14.01 8.52 -33.85
C PRO A 51 14.64 7.75 -32.67
N SER A 52 15.95 7.93 -32.42
CA SER A 52 16.66 7.25 -31.33
C SER A 52 16.25 7.75 -29.94
N ASP A 53 15.99 9.05 -29.84
CA ASP A 53 15.51 9.71 -28.63
C ASP A 53 14.05 9.30 -28.32
N LEU A 54 13.21 9.24 -29.36
CA LEU A 54 11.83 8.73 -29.27
C LEU A 54 11.78 7.28 -28.74
N SER A 55 12.59 6.40 -29.33
CA SER A 55 12.68 4.99 -28.92
C SER A 55 13.10 4.84 -27.45
N SER A 56 14.12 5.61 -27.03
CA SER A 56 14.61 5.61 -25.66
C SER A 56 13.56 6.07 -24.65
N LYS A 57 12.83 7.15 -24.95
CA LYS A 57 11.74 7.66 -24.10
C LYS A 57 10.59 6.67 -24.02
N MET A 58 10.21 6.03 -25.13
CA MET A 58 9.17 5.00 -25.15
C MET A 58 9.54 3.78 -24.31
N SER A 59 10.80 3.31 -24.41
CA SER A 59 11.31 2.24 -23.56
C SER A 59 11.24 2.61 -22.07
N ARG A 60 11.55 3.86 -21.72
CA ARG A 60 11.45 4.35 -20.34
C ARG A 60 9.99 4.40 -19.85
N ILE A 61 9.06 4.83 -20.69
CA ILE A 61 7.61 4.81 -20.37
C ILE A 61 7.15 3.38 -20.11
N ASN A 62 7.54 2.41 -20.94
CA ASN A 62 7.17 1.01 -20.75
C ASN A 62 7.68 0.46 -19.42
N LYS A 63 8.93 0.76 -19.04
CA LYS A 63 9.48 0.36 -17.74
C LYS A 63 8.69 0.97 -16.56
N LEU A 64 8.35 2.25 -16.64
CA LEU A 64 7.56 2.93 -15.61
C LEU A 64 6.12 2.36 -15.51
N ASN A 65 5.53 1.94 -16.64
CA ASN A 65 4.22 1.28 -16.64
C ASN A 65 4.27 -0.10 -15.95
N GLU A 66 5.31 -0.90 -16.18
CA GLU A 66 5.49 -2.18 -15.48
C GLU A 66 5.74 -1.98 -13.98
N GLU A 67 6.47 -0.93 -13.60
CA GLU A 67 6.63 -0.53 -12.20
C GLU A 67 5.26 -0.19 -11.57
N ILE A 68 4.43 0.61 -12.25
CA ILE A 68 3.07 0.92 -11.78
C ILE A 68 2.20 -0.34 -11.63
N LYS A 69 2.29 -1.30 -12.55
CA LYS A 69 1.57 -2.58 -12.43
C LYS A 69 2.02 -3.34 -11.18
N THR A 70 3.32 -3.34 -10.89
CA THR A 70 3.88 -3.98 -9.69
C THR A 70 3.39 -3.28 -8.43
N ILE A 71 3.44 -1.95 -8.39
CA ILE A 71 2.93 -1.15 -7.27
C ILE A 71 1.43 -1.44 -7.03
N ASN A 72 0.61 -1.50 -8.08
CA ASN A 72 -0.81 -1.81 -7.95
C ASN A 72 -1.06 -3.20 -7.33
N ARG A 73 -0.23 -4.20 -7.68
CA ARG A 73 -0.31 -5.54 -7.06
C ARG A 73 0.04 -5.49 -5.58
N VAL A 74 1.10 -4.78 -5.21
CA VAL A 74 1.51 -4.60 -3.81
C VAL A 74 0.42 -3.87 -3.02
N GLN A 75 -0.16 -2.80 -3.57
CA GLN A 75 -1.27 -2.09 -2.92
C GLN A 75 -2.51 -2.98 -2.72
N ALA A 76 -2.85 -3.83 -3.68
CA ALA A 76 -3.94 -4.77 -3.55
C ALA A 76 -3.68 -5.80 -2.44
N ASP A 77 -2.44 -6.28 -2.32
CA ASP A 77 -2.03 -7.20 -1.26
C ASP A 77 -2.07 -6.52 0.13
N LEU A 78 -1.49 -5.32 0.26
CA LEU A 78 -1.54 -4.53 1.48
C LEU A 78 -2.98 -4.24 1.92
N SER A 79 -3.88 -3.96 0.97
CA SER A 79 -5.31 -3.76 1.25
C SER A 79 -5.97 -5.02 1.83
N LYS A 80 -5.69 -6.20 1.25
CA LYS A 80 -6.17 -7.48 1.80
C LYS A 80 -5.64 -7.71 3.21
N GLN A 81 -4.34 -7.51 3.43
CA GLN A 81 -3.72 -7.65 4.75
C GLN A 81 -4.33 -6.70 5.77
N PHE A 82 -4.60 -5.45 5.38
CA PHE A 82 -5.23 -4.45 6.23
C PHE A 82 -6.63 -4.89 6.69
N VAL A 83 -7.46 -5.39 5.75
CA VAL A 83 -8.80 -5.90 6.07
C VAL A 83 -8.72 -7.10 7.02
N THR A 84 -7.85 -8.07 6.74
CA THR A 84 -7.66 -9.25 7.59
C THR A 84 -7.22 -8.88 9.00
N LYS A 85 -6.21 -8.01 9.15
CA LYS A 85 -5.73 -7.60 10.47
C LYS A 85 -6.73 -6.73 11.21
N THR A 86 -7.49 -5.89 10.51
CA THR A 86 -8.60 -5.13 11.11
C THR A 86 -9.69 -6.04 11.64
N ALA A 87 -10.05 -7.10 10.91
CA ALA A 87 -11.01 -8.09 11.38
C ALA A 87 -10.49 -8.84 12.61
N ALA A 88 -9.22 -9.25 12.61
CA ALA A 88 -8.57 -9.89 13.77
C ALA A 88 -8.55 -8.97 15.00
N LEU A 89 -8.23 -7.69 14.82
CA LEU A 89 -8.25 -6.69 15.89
C LEU A 89 -9.65 -6.54 16.48
N LYS A 90 -10.68 -6.42 15.64
CA LYS A 90 -12.08 -6.35 16.09
C LYS A 90 -12.50 -7.58 16.89
N GLN A 91 -12.10 -8.77 16.46
CA GLN A 91 -12.35 -10.01 17.21
C GLN A 91 -11.65 -10.00 18.57
N GLN A 92 -10.40 -9.52 18.64
CA GLN A 92 -9.66 -9.45 19.90
C GLN A 92 -10.27 -8.42 20.87
N LEU A 93 -10.70 -7.27 20.36
CA LEU A 93 -11.40 -6.25 21.15
C LEU A 93 -12.76 -6.74 21.67
N ALA A 94 -13.50 -7.53 20.88
CA ALA A 94 -14.76 -8.13 21.31
C ALA A 94 -14.55 -9.14 22.45
N LYS A 95 -13.42 -9.87 22.44
CA LYS A 95 -13.02 -10.79 23.53
C LYS A 95 -12.49 -10.08 24.78
N ASP A 96 -12.03 -8.84 24.65
CA ASP A 96 -11.52 -8.02 25.76
C ASP A 96 -12.65 -7.27 26.50
N LYS A 97 -13.86 -7.17 25.92
CA LYS A 97 -15.05 -6.74 26.67
C LYS A 97 -15.50 -7.86 27.60
N PRO A 98 -15.39 -7.71 28.93
CA PRO A 98 -16.05 -8.65 29.82
C PRO A 98 -17.55 -8.55 29.58
N SER A 99 -18.18 -9.69 29.35
CA SER A 99 -19.62 -9.83 29.44
C SER A 99 -20.04 -9.33 30.82
N ASN A 100 -20.60 -8.12 30.91
CA ASN A 100 -21.30 -7.67 32.09
C ASN A 100 -22.59 -8.50 32.15
N HIS A 101 -22.50 -9.69 32.73
CA HIS A 101 -23.66 -10.43 33.21
C HIS A 101 -24.05 -9.76 34.52
N ILE A 102 -25.10 -8.93 34.47
CA ILE A 102 -25.82 -8.52 35.67
C ILE A 102 -27.16 -9.25 35.56
N GLU A 103 -27.30 -10.31 36.36
CA GLU A 103 -28.59 -10.87 36.78
C GLU A 103 -29.39 -9.85 37.60
#